data_AF-A0A357VIX6-F1
#
_entry.id   AF-A0A357VIX6-F1
#
_cell.length_a   1.000
_cell.length_b   1.000
_cell.length_c   1.000
_cell.angle_alpha   90.00
_cell.angle_beta   90.00
_cell.angle_gamma   90.00
#
_symmetry.space_group_name_H-M   'P 1'
#
loop_
_entity.id
_entity.type
_entity.pdbx_description
1 polymer ?
#
loop_
_entity_poly.entity_id
_entity_poly.type
_entity_poly.pdbx_seq_one_letter_code
_entity_poly.pdbx_strand_id
1 'polypeptide(L)'
;MHFTLLGDSWATRSALISSNKRKKGIVSPRGCLLGMSPRFFALLGAFCWGIAPVFGKLALLEVSAVTGLVARTFLAGGLVTPWVIYQGGLSYLESIPLKSWVFLTAEAFFTAVAGDLAYYTALKRGQPGEVNLIVALAPFVTLLLSALFFAEKISWNKMVGGIFICLGIVLISLGGE
;
A
#
# COMPACT_ATOMS: atom_id res chain seq x y z
N MET A 1 -4.36 25.22 34.69
CA MET A 1 -3.02 24.66 34.47
C MET A 1 -3.12 23.60 33.37
N HIS A 2 -2.36 23.78 32.29
CA HIS A 2 -1.86 22.76 31.34
C HIS A 2 -2.86 21.92 30.51
N PHE A 3 -3.31 22.41 29.35
CA PHE A 3 -3.72 21.51 28.22
C PHE A 3 -3.63 22.13 26.81
N THR A 4 -2.86 23.20 26.61
CA THR A 4 -2.78 23.93 25.31
C THR A 4 -1.46 23.78 24.56
N LEU A 5 -0.47 23.03 25.06
CA LEU A 5 0.89 23.01 24.49
C LEU A 5 1.23 21.86 23.51
N LEU A 6 0.28 20.98 23.18
CA LEU A 6 0.53 19.83 22.29
C LEU A 6 0.05 20.02 20.84
N GLY A 7 -0.84 20.98 20.57
CA GLY A 7 -1.32 21.28 19.21
C GLY A 7 -0.29 22.03 18.35
N ASP A 8 0.46 22.94 18.96
CA ASP A 8 1.43 23.81 18.28
C ASP A 8 2.67 23.05 17.79
N SER A 9 3.00 21.94 18.46
CA SER A 9 4.15 21.09 18.09
C SER A 9 3.97 20.42 16.72
N TRP A 10 2.74 20.05 16.36
CA TRP A 10 2.46 19.34 15.10
C TRP A 10 2.44 20.27 13.89
N ALA A 11 1.86 21.46 14.00
CA ALA A 11 1.89 22.47 12.94
C ALA A 11 3.33 22.93 12.65
N THR A 12 4.16 23.04 13.69
CA THR A 12 5.57 23.38 13.55
C THR A 12 6.38 22.22 12.94
N ARG A 13 6.05 20.97 13.29
CA ARG A 13 6.68 19.76 12.71
C ARG A 13 6.31 19.55 11.25
N SER A 14 5.07 19.82 10.83
CA SER A 14 4.67 19.72 9.42
C SER A 14 5.35 20.78 8.54
N ALA A 15 5.53 22.00 9.06
CA ALA A 15 6.30 23.06 8.40
C ALA A 15 7.81 22.72 8.28
N LEU A 16 8.39 22.09 9.32
CA LEU A 16 9.79 21.61 9.29
C LEU A 16 9.99 20.44 8.32
N ILE A 17 9.02 19.53 8.20
CA ILE A 17 9.06 18.43 7.21
C ILE A 17 8.99 18.99 5.79
N SER A 18 8.16 20.02 5.54
CA SER A 18 8.08 20.75 4.27
C SER A 18 9.41 21.43 3.89
N SER A 19 10.05 22.11 4.86
CA SER A 19 11.34 22.77 4.65
C SER A 19 12.49 21.78 4.38
N ASN A 20 12.53 20.64 5.09
CA ASN A 20 13.60 19.65 4.96
C ASN A 20 13.51 18.83 3.66
N LYS A 21 12.31 18.66 3.08
CA LYS A 21 12.14 18.07 1.74
C LYS A 21 12.80 18.89 0.63
N ARG A 22 12.97 20.20 0.79
CA ARG A 22 13.66 21.05 -0.20
C ARG A 22 15.19 20.91 -0.17
N LYS A 23 15.79 20.55 0.97
CA LYS A 23 17.26 20.44 1.11
C LYS A 23 17.81 19.06 0.74
N LYS A 24 17.04 18.00 0.90
CA LYS A 24 17.42 16.68 0.41
C LYS A 24 17.00 16.59 -1.05
N GLY A 25 17.97 16.59 -1.95
CA GLY A 25 17.80 16.33 -3.38
C GLY A 25 17.27 14.91 -3.65
N ILE A 26 16.08 14.59 -3.13
CA ILE A 26 15.26 13.47 -3.56
C ILE A 26 14.80 13.87 -4.95
N VAL A 27 15.57 13.46 -5.95
CA VAL A 27 15.26 13.65 -7.35
C VAL A 27 14.02 12.82 -7.64
N SER A 28 12.84 13.41 -7.45
CA SER A 28 11.67 12.96 -8.19
C SER A 28 12.01 13.13 -9.67
N PRO A 29 11.75 12.15 -10.57
CA PRO A 29 11.96 12.32 -12.00
C PRO A 29 11.26 13.61 -12.46
N ARG A 30 12.07 14.64 -12.75
CA ARG A 30 11.59 16.01 -12.89
C ARG A 30 10.86 16.14 -14.22
N GLY A 31 9.65 16.72 -14.18
CA GLY A 31 9.02 17.34 -15.34
C GLY A 31 7.60 16.85 -15.63
N CYS A 32 7.44 15.60 -16.05
CA CYS A 32 6.21 15.17 -16.73
C CYS A 32 5.15 14.50 -15.81
N LEU A 33 5.58 13.81 -14.75
CA LEU A 33 4.68 13.08 -13.83
C LEU A 33 4.01 13.98 -12.78
N LEU A 34 4.48 15.21 -12.61
CA LEU A 34 4.02 16.15 -11.57
C LEU A 34 2.72 16.90 -11.94
N GLY A 35 2.24 16.78 -13.18
CA GLY A 35 0.93 17.33 -13.60
C GLY A 35 -0.24 16.36 -13.48
N MET A 36 0.02 15.06 -13.30
CA MET A 36 -1.03 14.05 -13.21
C MET A 36 -1.53 13.90 -11.78
N SER A 37 -2.84 14.01 -11.61
CA SER A 37 -3.47 13.86 -10.30
C SER A 37 -3.15 12.48 -9.70
N PRO A 38 -2.94 12.37 -8.37
CA PRO A 38 -2.66 11.09 -7.70
C PRO A 38 -3.69 9.99 -8.00
N ARG A 39 -4.91 10.39 -8.36
CA ARG A 39 -6.02 9.50 -8.75
C ARG A 39 -5.67 8.66 -9.98
N PHE A 40 -4.92 9.21 -10.93
CA PHE A 40 -4.51 8.46 -12.12
C PHE A 40 -3.61 7.28 -11.76
N PHE A 41 -2.59 7.51 -10.93
CA PHE A 41 -1.70 6.44 -10.48
C PHE A 41 -2.45 5.39 -9.66
N ALA A 42 -3.41 5.81 -8.83
CA ALA A 42 -4.27 4.89 -8.10
C ALA A 42 -5.14 4.03 -9.03
N LEU A 43 -5.71 4.61 -10.10
CA LEU A 43 -6.50 3.86 -11.10
C LEU A 43 -5.64 2.87 -11.88
N LEU A 44 -4.46 3.29 -12.33
CA LEU A 44 -3.52 2.39 -13.00
C LEU A 44 -3.08 1.26 -12.06
N GLY A 45 -2.81 1.58 -10.80
CA GLY A 45 -2.50 0.60 -9.76
C GLY A 45 -3.64 -0.38 -9.55
N ALA A 46 -4.88 0.09 -9.45
CA ALA A 46 -6.07 -0.75 -9.29
C ALA A 46 -6.27 -1.69 -10.49
N PHE A 47 -6.03 -1.20 -11.71
CA PHE A 47 -6.09 -2.02 -12.92
C PHE A 47 -5.06 -3.16 -12.89
N CYS A 48 -3.79 -2.84 -12.57
CA CYS A 48 -2.74 -3.84 -12.45
C CYS A 48 -3.03 -4.85 -11.32
N TRP A 49 -3.52 -4.37 -10.17
CA TRP A 49 -3.90 -5.21 -9.04
C TRP A 49 -5.13 -6.09 -9.32
N GLY A 50 -6.03 -5.69 -10.23
CA GLY A 50 -7.15 -6.53 -10.66
C GLY A 50 -6.73 -7.70 -11.54
N ILE A 51 -5.70 -7.53 -12.38
CA ILE A 51 -5.19 -8.57 -13.28
C ILE A 51 -4.25 -9.53 -12.55
N ALA A 52 -3.46 -9.04 -11.59
CA ALA A 52 -2.47 -9.84 -10.87
C ALA A 52 -2.98 -11.15 -10.23
N PRO A 53 -4.17 -11.22 -9.58
CA PRO A 53 -4.74 -12.45 -9.05
C PRO A 53 -4.89 -13.56 -10.09
N VAL A 54 -5.21 -13.21 -11.34
CA VAL A 54 -5.41 -14.19 -12.43
C VAL A 54 -4.09 -14.90 -12.74
N PHE A 55 -3.02 -14.12 -12.98
CA PHE A 55 -1.68 -14.67 -13.19
C PHE A 55 -1.13 -15.35 -11.93
N GLY A 56 -1.42 -14.81 -10.75
CA GLY A 56 -1.03 -15.40 -9.47
C GLY A 56 -1.62 -16.79 -9.27
N LYS A 57 -2.90 -16.97 -9.59
CA LYS A 57 -3.57 -18.28 -9.53
C LYS A 57 -2.94 -19.27 -10.49
N LEU A 58 -2.68 -18.85 -11.73
CA LEU A 58 -2.01 -19.69 -12.74
C LEU A 58 -0.61 -20.11 -12.28
N ALA A 59 0.16 -19.19 -11.71
CA ALA A 59 1.49 -19.49 -11.18
C ALA A 59 1.43 -20.50 -10.00
N LEU A 60 0.36 -20.46 -9.20
CA LEU A 60 0.18 -21.30 -8.01
C LEU A 60 -0.37 -22.71 -8.27
N LEU A 61 -0.65 -23.07 -9.52
CA LEU A 61 -1.15 -24.40 -9.89
C LEU A 61 -0.15 -25.50 -9.52
N GLU A 62 1.14 -25.28 -9.78
CA GLU A 62 2.19 -26.29 -9.57
C GLU A 62 3.12 -25.98 -8.39
N VAL A 63 3.05 -24.77 -7.81
CA VAL A 63 3.96 -24.34 -6.73
C VAL A 63 3.23 -24.09 -5.42
N SER A 64 3.94 -24.19 -4.29
CA SER A 64 3.40 -23.84 -2.97
C SER A 64 3.19 -22.33 -2.86
N ALA A 65 2.27 -21.89 -1.98
CA ALA A 65 2.01 -20.47 -1.75
C ALA A 65 3.27 -19.72 -1.29
N VAL A 66 4.05 -20.31 -0.38
CA VAL A 66 5.31 -19.75 0.12
C VAL A 66 6.35 -19.66 -1.00
N THR A 67 6.52 -20.73 -1.78
CA THR A 67 7.48 -20.75 -2.90
C THR A 67 7.12 -19.72 -3.97
N GLY A 68 5.84 -19.63 -4.33
CA GLY A 68 5.33 -18.63 -5.28
C GLY A 68 5.52 -17.20 -4.79
N LEU A 69 5.30 -16.96 -3.50
CA LEU A 69 5.54 -15.65 -2.87
C LEU A 69 7.03 -15.27 -2.90
N VAL A 70 7.92 -16.17 -2.51
CA VAL A 70 9.37 -15.94 -2.55
C VAL A 70 9.82 -15.64 -3.99
N ALA A 71 9.41 -16.45 -4.96
CA ALA A 71 9.73 -16.25 -6.37
C ALA A 71 9.22 -14.89 -6.88
N ARG A 72 7.96 -14.54 -6.58
CA ARG A 72 7.36 -13.23 -6.91
C ARG A 72 8.18 -12.08 -6.33
N THR A 73 8.59 -12.15 -5.07
CA THR A 73 9.37 -11.10 -4.40
C THR A 73 10.75 -10.93 -5.03
N PHE A 74 11.43 -12.02 -5.37
CA PHE A 74 12.71 -11.97 -6.09
C PHE A 74 12.55 -11.36 -7.49
N LEU A 75 11.54 -11.76 -8.25
CA LEU A 75 11.27 -11.20 -9.59
C LEU A 75 10.93 -9.71 -9.51
N ALA A 76 10.04 -9.32 -8.60
CA ALA A 76 9.66 -7.92 -8.41
C ALA A 76 10.86 -7.06 -7.98
N GLY A 77 11.65 -7.54 -7.01
CA GLY A 77 12.89 -6.89 -6.60
C GLY A 77 13.86 -6.75 -7.77
N GLY A 78 14.09 -7.82 -8.52
CA GLY A 78 14.97 -7.81 -9.69
C GLY A 78 14.53 -6.85 -10.80
N LEU A 79 13.23 -6.70 -11.04
CA LEU A 79 12.69 -5.78 -12.04
C LEU A 79 12.79 -4.30 -11.62
N VAL A 80 12.64 -4.01 -10.33
CA VAL A 80 12.68 -2.62 -9.81
C VAL A 80 14.12 -2.15 -9.54
N THR A 81 15.03 -3.06 -9.20
CA THR A 81 16.42 -2.74 -8.82
C THR A 81 17.19 -1.93 -9.88
N PRO A 82 17.09 -2.21 -11.21
CA PRO A 82 17.74 -1.41 -12.24
C PRO A 82 17.37 0.08 -12.20
N TRP A 83 16.13 0.39 -11.85
CA TRP A 83 15.65 1.76 -11.74
C TRP A 83 16.31 2.53 -10.59
N VAL A 84 16.61 1.83 -9.49
CA VAL A 84 17.34 2.40 -8.34
C VAL A 84 18.82 2.59 -8.69
N ILE A 85 19.43 1.61 -9.37
CA ILE A 85 20.82 1.70 -9.81
C ILE A 85 21.01 2.92 -10.73
N TYR A 86 20.11 3.12 -11.69
CA TYR A 86 20.15 4.27 -12.61
C TYR A 86 20.04 5.63 -11.92
N GLN A 87 19.28 5.74 -10.82
CA GLN A 87 19.04 7.02 -10.13
C GLN A 87 20.17 7.48 -9.21
N GLY A 88 21.14 6.63 -8.88
CA GLY A 88 22.23 6.98 -7.96
C GLY A 88 22.85 5.81 -7.19
N GLY A 89 22.60 4.56 -7.61
CA GLY A 89 23.18 3.38 -6.99
C GLY A 89 22.56 2.98 -5.66
N LEU A 90 23.07 1.88 -5.08
CA LEU A 90 22.60 1.34 -3.80
C LEU A 90 22.89 2.28 -2.61
N SER A 91 23.79 3.24 -2.76
CA SER A 91 24.09 4.28 -1.77
C SER A 91 22.87 5.17 -1.45
N TYR A 92 21.85 5.21 -2.31
CA TYR A 92 20.60 5.90 -2.01
C TYR A 92 19.82 5.21 -0.87
N LEU A 93 19.96 3.90 -0.70
CA LEU A 93 19.33 3.15 0.39
C LEU A 93 19.95 3.50 1.75
N GLU A 94 21.24 3.84 1.78
CA GLU A 94 21.93 4.29 3.00
C GLU A 94 21.46 5.68 3.46
N SER A 95 20.90 6.48 2.54
CA SER A 95 20.36 7.80 2.86
C SER A 95 19.01 7.75 3.60
N ILE A 96 18.40 6.56 3.71
CA ILE A 96 17.12 6.35 4.38
C ILE A 96 17.33 6.44 5.90
N PRO A 97 16.58 7.31 6.60
CA PRO A 97 16.74 7.46 8.05
C PRO A 97 16.30 6.19 8.79
N LEU A 98 16.98 5.85 9.89
CA LEU A 98 16.70 4.66 10.70
C LEU A 98 15.22 4.54 11.13
N LYS A 99 14.58 5.68 11.42
CA LYS A 99 13.14 5.72 11.73
C LYS A 99 12.28 5.19 10.57
N SER A 100 12.63 5.51 9.33
CA SER A 100 11.92 5.00 8.15
C SER A 100 12.15 3.51 7.96
N TRP A 101 13.34 3.00 8.28
CA TRP A 101 13.61 1.55 8.27
C TRP A 101 12.68 0.79 9.22
N VAL A 102 12.40 1.30 10.42
CA VAL A 102 11.46 0.66 11.35
C VAL A 102 10.05 0.56 10.75
N PHE A 103 9.55 1.65 10.15
CA PHE A 103 8.24 1.64 9.51
C PHE A 103 8.20 0.76 8.27
N LEU A 104 9.27 0.73 7.46
CA LEU A 104 9.39 -0.14 6.29
C LEU A 104 9.43 -1.62 6.68
N THR A 105 10.15 -1.98 7.75
CA THR A 105 10.17 -3.36 8.23
C THR A 105 8.80 -3.79 8.77
N ALA A 106 8.11 -2.90 9.50
CA ALA A 106 6.76 -3.18 9.96
C ALA A 106 5.78 -3.33 8.79
N GLU A 107 5.84 -2.44 7.81
CA GLU A 107 5.05 -2.52 6.57
C GLU A 107 5.33 -3.82 5.81
N ALA A 108 6.61 -4.15 5.57
CA ALA A 108 6.99 -5.39 4.88
C ALA A 108 6.52 -6.65 5.63
N PHE A 109 6.51 -6.64 6.96
CA PHE A 109 5.97 -7.75 7.73
C PHE A 109 4.46 -7.90 7.53
N PHE A 110 3.69 -6.84 7.66
CA PHE A 110 2.23 -6.90 7.49
C PHE A 110 1.83 -7.18 6.04
N THR A 111 2.48 -6.55 5.07
CA THR A 111 2.17 -6.69 3.65
C THR A 111 2.71 -8.00 3.09
N ALA A 112 4.02 -8.24 3.14
CA ALA A 112 4.64 -9.35 2.43
C ALA A 112 4.62 -10.66 3.24
N VAL A 113 4.80 -10.61 4.56
CA VAL A 113 4.87 -11.85 5.37
C VAL A 113 3.48 -12.33 5.77
N ALA A 114 2.69 -11.48 6.42
CA ALA A 114 1.36 -11.87 6.89
C ALA A 114 0.32 -11.79 5.75
N GLY A 115 0.24 -10.65 5.08
CA GLY A 115 -0.78 -10.34 4.07
C GLY A 115 -0.66 -11.21 2.83
N ASP A 116 0.46 -11.12 2.12
CA ASP A 116 0.67 -11.84 0.87
C ASP A 116 0.69 -13.36 1.07
N LEU A 117 1.18 -13.86 2.21
CA LEU A 117 1.14 -15.30 2.49
C LEU A 117 -0.31 -15.79 2.69
N ALA A 118 -1.11 -15.06 3.47
CA ALA A 118 -2.53 -15.36 3.66
C ALA A 118 -3.28 -15.24 2.32
N TYR A 119 -3.00 -14.18 1.56
CA TYR A 119 -3.59 -13.93 0.24
C TYR A 119 -3.23 -15.02 -0.77
N TYR A 120 -1.96 -15.42 -0.90
CA TYR A 120 -1.52 -16.49 -1.81
C TYR A 120 -2.10 -17.85 -1.39
N THR A 121 -2.23 -18.09 -0.08
CA THR A 121 -2.87 -19.31 0.43
C THR A 121 -4.36 -19.34 0.09
N ALA A 122 -5.07 -18.22 0.28
CA ALA A 122 -6.46 -18.06 -0.11
C ALA A 122 -6.63 -18.18 -1.63
N LEU A 123 -5.78 -17.52 -2.41
CA LEU A 123 -5.79 -17.58 -3.87
C LEU A 123 -5.55 -19.00 -4.37
N LYS A 124 -4.66 -19.78 -3.73
CA LYS A 124 -4.43 -21.18 -4.09
C LYS A 124 -5.68 -22.04 -3.88
N ARG A 125 -6.43 -21.83 -2.80
CA ARG A 125 -7.61 -22.66 -2.42
C ARG A 125 -8.93 -22.19 -3.05
N GLY A 126 -9.13 -20.88 -3.16
CA GLY A 126 -10.38 -20.26 -3.63
C GLY A 126 -10.31 -19.76 -5.07
N GLN A 127 -11.41 -19.18 -5.53
CA GLN A 127 -11.46 -18.51 -6.83
C GLN A 127 -10.84 -17.10 -6.74
N PRO A 128 -10.08 -16.65 -7.75
CA PRO A 128 -9.47 -15.32 -7.72
C PRO A 128 -10.47 -14.17 -7.53
N GLY A 129 -11.68 -14.31 -8.08
CA GLY A 129 -12.75 -13.32 -7.94
C GLY A 129 -13.18 -13.14 -6.48
N GLU A 130 -13.57 -14.23 -5.81
CA GLU A 130 -14.00 -14.21 -4.41
C GLU A 130 -12.90 -13.71 -3.47
N VAL A 131 -11.68 -14.21 -3.64
CA VAL A 131 -10.53 -13.81 -2.81
C VAL A 131 -10.27 -12.31 -2.96
N ASN A 132 -10.29 -11.79 -4.18
CA ASN A 132 -10.03 -10.36 -4.43
C ASN A 132 -11.17 -9.47 -3.92
N LEU A 133 -12.42 -9.95 -3.95
CA LEU A 133 -13.57 -9.23 -3.38
C LEU A 133 -13.46 -9.10 -1.86
N ILE A 134 -13.03 -10.16 -1.16
CA ILE A 134 -12.80 -10.11 0.29
C ILE A 134 -11.65 -9.13 0.60
N VAL A 135 -10.57 -9.16 -0.18
CA VAL A 135 -9.43 -8.23 -0.04
C VAL A 135 -9.85 -6.78 -0.31
N ALA A 136 -10.87 -6.54 -1.13
CA ALA A 136 -11.42 -5.20 -1.36
C ALA A 136 -12.05 -4.56 -0.11
N LEU A 137 -12.14 -5.27 1.03
CA LEU A 137 -12.44 -4.67 2.34
C LEU A 137 -11.26 -3.88 2.93
N ALA A 138 -10.04 -4.06 2.42
CA ALA A 138 -8.83 -3.38 2.92
C ALA A 138 -8.92 -1.84 2.99
N PRO A 139 -9.55 -1.12 2.04
CA PRO A 139 -9.74 0.33 2.13
C PRO A 139 -10.61 0.73 3.33
N PHE A 140 -11.59 -0.09 3.71
CA PHE A 140 -12.42 0.16 4.89
C PHE A 140 -11.60 0.00 6.18
N VAL A 141 -10.82 -1.08 6.28
CA VAL A 141 -9.88 -1.28 7.41
C VAL A 141 -8.87 -0.12 7.48
N THR A 142 -8.35 0.31 6.33
CA THR A 142 -7.42 1.44 6.23
C THR A 142 -8.07 2.74 6.68
N LEU A 143 -9.33 2.99 6.33
CA LEU A 143 -10.08 4.15 6.78
C LEU A 143 -10.17 4.19 8.31
N LEU A 144 -10.53 3.07 8.95
CA LEU A 144 -10.61 2.98 10.41
C LEU A 144 -9.25 3.19 11.09
N LEU A 145 -8.20 2.51 10.59
CA LEU A 145 -6.85 2.66 11.13
C LEU A 145 -6.28 4.07 10.89
N SER A 146 -6.61 4.71 9.77
CA SER A 146 -6.18 6.08 9.50
C SER A 146 -6.79 7.09 10.48
N ALA A 147 -8.04 6.88 10.91
CA ALA A 147 -8.63 7.67 12.00
C ALA A 147 -7.82 7.53 13.29
N LEU A 148 -7.47 6.30 13.63
CA LEU A 148 -6.81 5.98 14.90
C LEU A 148 -5.37 6.49 14.94
N PHE A 149 -4.60 6.26 13.88
CA PHE A 149 -3.16 6.56 13.84
C PHE A 149 -2.82 7.97 13.36
N PHE A 150 -3.57 8.51 12.40
CA PHE A 150 -3.28 9.83 11.80
C PHE A 150 -4.13 10.96 12.37
N ALA A 151 -5.04 10.66 13.32
CA ALA A 151 -5.99 11.60 13.91
C ALA A 151 -6.74 12.43 12.84
N GLU A 152 -6.94 11.87 11.64
CA GLU A 152 -7.67 12.53 10.58
C GLU A 152 -9.16 12.58 10.94
N LYS A 153 -9.77 13.75 10.76
CA LYS A 153 -11.23 13.87 10.86
C LYS A 153 -11.87 13.06 9.73
N ILE A 154 -12.44 11.91 10.07
CA ILE A 154 -13.26 11.16 9.14
C ILE A 154 -14.51 11.99 8.85
N SER A 155 -14.63 12.47 7.62
CA SER A 155 -15.87 13.08 7.13
C SER A 155 -16.97 12.03 7.05
N TRP A 156 -18.20 12.44 7.35
CA TRP A 156 -19.40 11.61 7.21
C TRP A 156 -19.45 10.90 5.85
N ASN A 157 -19.05 11.59 4.78
CA ASN A 157 -19.04 11.04 3.43
C ASN A 157 -18.09 9.83 3.29
N LYS A 158 -16.94 9.83 4.00
CA LYS A 158 -16.00 8.70 3.98
C LYS A 158 -16.59 7.49 4.71
N MET A 159 -17.33 7.70 5.82
CA MET A 159 -18.00 6.62 6.54
C MET A 159 -19.10 5.98 5.70
N VAL A 160 -19.97 6.80 5.10
CA VAL A 160 -21.04 6.32 4.22
C VAL A 160 -20.44 5.55 3.04
N GLY A 161 -19.41 6.08 2.39
CA GLY A 161 -18.69 5.38 1.33
C GLY A 161 -18.11 4.03 1.79
N GLY A 162 -17.52 3.98 2.98
CA GLY A 162 -17.04 2.75 3.59
C GLY A 162 -18.14 1.69 3.79
N ILE A 163 -19.32 2.11 4.27
CA ILE A 163 -20.49 1.22 4.41
C ILE A 163 -20.94 0.70 3.05
N PHE A 164 -20.98 1.54 2.02
CA PHE A 164 -21.33 1.13 0.66
C PHE A 164 -20.34 0.13 0.07
N ILE A 165 -19.04 0.26 0.35
CA ILE A 165 -18.03 -0.74 -0.05
C ILE A 165 -18.34 -2.09 0.60
N CYS A 166 -18.58 -2.11 1.91
CA CYS A 166 -18.92 -3.33 2.64
C CYS A 166 -20.20 -3.97 2.10
N LEU A 167 -21.25 -3.18 1.88
CA LEU A 167 -22.51 -3.65 1.30
C LEU A 167 -22.32 -4.20 -0.12
N GLY A 168 -21.55 -3.52 -0.96
CA GLY A 168 -21.24 -3.98 -2.31
C GLY A 168 -20.53 -5.35 -2.31
N ILE A 169 -19.57 -5.53 -1.41
CA ILE A 169 -18.84 -6.82 -1.27
C ILE A 169 -19.78 -7.91 -0.79
N VAL A 170 -20.63 -7.64 0.21
CA VAL A 170 -21.64 -8.61 0.69
C VAL A 170 -22.62 -8.98 -0.42
N LEU A 171 -23.12 -8.01 -1.19
CA LEU A 171 -24.03 -8.26 -2.31
C LEU A 171 -23.40 -9.15 -3.38
N ILE A 172 -22.15 -8.88 -3.77
CA ILE A 172 -21.45 -9.71 -4.76
C ILE A 172 -21.17 -11.10 -4.19
N SER A 173 -20.80 -11.20 -2.90
CA SER A 173 -20.52 -12.47 -2.24
C SER A 173 -21.76 -13.35 -2.07
N LEU A 174 -22.96 -12.77 -1.97
CA LEU A 174 -24.23 -13.50 -1.88
C LEU A 174 -24.77 -13.93 -3.25
N GLY A 175 -24.39 -13.26 -4.33
CA GLY A 175 -24.82 -13.60 -5.70
C GLY A 175 -23.91 -14.61 -6.41
N GLY A 176 -22.88 -15.13 -5.74
CA GLY A 176 -21.86 -16.02 -6.31
C GLY A 176 -22.10 -17.52 -6.08
N GLU A 177 -23.36 -17.95 -5.96
CA GLU A 177 -23.76 -19.37 -5.84
C GLU A 177 -23.97 -20.04 -7.20
#